data_AF-A0A6J4JSL1-F1
#
_entry.id   AF-A0A6J4JSL1-F1
#
_cell.length_a   1.000
_cell.length_b   1.000
_cell.length_c   1.000
_cell.angle_alpha   90.00
_cell.angle_beta   90.00
_cell.angle_gamma   90.00
#
_symmetry.space_group_name_H-M   'P 1'
#
loop_
_entity.id
_entity.type
_entity.pdbx_description
1 polymer ?
#
loop_
_entity_poly.entity_id
_entity_poly.type
_entity_poly.pdbx_seq_one_letter_code
_entity_poly.pdbx_strand_id
1 'polypeptide(L)' 'EAVAVKDSVAGATSAVAAGIPTHGNLQFVAPDERDERRAALELVGVTALVTSWSGAARLLGVGVPVTPQDCVA' A
#
# COMPACT_ATOMS: atom_id res chain seq x y z
N GLU A 1 -9.42 14.80 0.96
CA GLU A 1 -9.57 13.76 -0.08
C GLU A 1 -9.27 12.40 0.51
N ALA A 2 -9.61 11.30 -0.18
CA ALA A 2 -9.39 9.93 0.28
C ALA A 2 -8.39 9.19 -0.63
N VAL A 3 -7.69 8.21 -0.06
CA VAL A 3 -6.81 7.27 -0.77
C VAL A 3 -7.27 5.85 -0.49
N ALA A 4 -7.25 5.00 -1.51
CA ALA A 4 -7.42 3.56 -1.35
C ALA A 4 -6.06 2.86 -1.16
N VAL A 5 -6.00 1.88 -0.24
CA VAL A 5 -4.88 0.95 -0.11
C VAL A 5 -5.39 -0.46 -0.43
N LYS A 6 -4.82 -1.11 -1.44
CA LYS A 6 -5.31 -2.40 -1.97
C LYS A 6 -4.16 -3.40 -2.15
N ASP A 7 -4.42 -4.66 -1.86
CA ASP A 7 -3.49 -5.79 -2.00
C ASP A 7 -3.89 -6.74 -3.14
N SER A 8 -5.15 -6.65 -3.59
CA SER A 8 -5.72 -7.42 -4.69
C SER A 8 -5.89 -6.58 -5.95
N VAL A 9 -5.69 -7.23 -7.11
CA VAL A 9 -5.90 -6.64 -8.44
C VAL A 9 -7.35 -6.17 -8.59
N ALA A 10 -8.33 -7.02 -8.25
CA ALA A 10 -9.75 -6.67 -8.35
C ALA A 10 -10.11 -5.43 -7.51
N GLY A 11 -9.58 -5.35 -6.27
CA GLY A 11 -9.79 -4.21 -5.39
C GLY A 11 -9.13 -2.92 -5.93
N ALA A 12 -7.94 -3.03 -6.51
CA ALA A 12 -7.25 -1.91 -7.14
C ALA A 12 -7.99 -1.41 -8.39
N THR A 13 -8.43 -2.33 -9.26
CA THR A 13 -9.19 -2.01 -10.48
C THR A 13 -10.45 -1.23 -10.14
N SER A 14 -11.20 -1.67 -9.13
CA SER A 14 -12.41 -0.97 -8.69
C SER A 14 -12.12 0.45 -8.19
N ALA A 15 -11.06 0.63 -7.38
CA ALA A 15 -10.72 1.95 -6.83
C ALA A 15 -10.21 2.92 -7.91
N VAL A 16 -9.37 2.44 -8.83
CA VAL A 16 -8.88 3.22 -9.97
C VAL A 16 -10.04 3.62 -10.89
N ALA A 17 -10.94 2.69 -11.23
CA ALA A 17 -12.11 2.98 -12.05
C ALA A 17 -13.06 4.01 -11.40
N ALA A 18 -13.07 4.10 -10.07
CA ALA A 18 -13.82 5.11 -9.32
C ALA A 18 -13.10 6.47 -9.25
N GLY A 19 -11.92 6.63 -9.85
CA GLY A 19 -11.13 7.85 -9.80
C GLY A 19 -10.45 8.12 -8.46
N ILE A 20 -10.31 7.10 -7.61
CA ILE A 20 -9.68 7.24 -6.29
C ILE A 20 -8.18 6.96 -6.41
N PRO A 21 -7.28 7.85 -5.93
CA PRO A 21 -5.86 7.56 -5.86
C PRO A 21 -5.61 6.27 -5.05
N THR A 22 -4.91 5.31 -5.66
CA THR A 22 -4.82 3.95 -5.14
C THR A 22 -3.38 3.51 -4.98
N HIS A 23 -3.02 3.08 -3.77
CA HIS A 23 -1.71 2.52 -3.45
C HIS A 23 -1.81 0.99 -3.32
N GLY A 24 -0.86 0.27 -3.90
CA GLY A 24 -0.74 -1.17 -3.72
C GLY A 24 0.02 -1.52 -2.43
N ASN A 25 -0.42 -2.56 -1.71
CA ASN A 25 0.27 -3.09 -0.52
C ASN A 25 0.55 -4.60 -0.67
N LEU A 26 1.83 -4.97 -0.70
CA LEU A 26 2.31 -6.34 -0.87
C LEU A 26 2.54 -7.08 0.45
N GLN A 27 2.21 -6.48 1.60
CA GLN A 27 2.45 -7.09 2.91
C GLN A 27 1.80 -8.48 3.05
N PHE A 28 0.61 -8.66 2.47
CA PHE A 28 -0.16 -9.90 2.53
C PHE A 28 0.10 -10.86 1.35
N VAL A 29 1.05 -10.52 0.49
CA VAL A 29 1.42 -11.33 -0.68
C VAL A 29 2.64 -12.18 -0.33
N ALA A 30 2.58 -13.48 -0.62
CA ALA A 30 3.68 -14.40 -0.37
C ALA A 30 4.93 -13.93 -1.13
N PRO A 31 6.15 -14.05 -0.56
CA PRO A 31 7.35 -13.45 -1.16
C PRO A 31 7.61 -13.83 -2.61
N ASP A 32 7.33 -15.08 -2.97
CA ASP A 32 7.46 -15.67 -4.31
C ASP A 32 6.40 -15.16 -5.30
N GLU A 33 5.27 -14.64 -4.84
CA GLU A 33 4.20 -14.08 -5.67
C GLU A 33 4.31 -12.55 -5.84
N ARG A 34 5.24 -11.89 -5.12
CA ARG A 34 5.29 -10.41 -5.04
C ARG A 34 5.63 -9.74 -6.36
N ASP A 35 6.50 -10.35 -7.16
CA ASP A 35 6.91 -9.75 -8.43
C ASP A 35 5.77 -9.80 -9.45
N GLU A 36 5.04 -10.91 -9.52
CA GLU A 36 3.83 -11.03 -10.32
C GLU A 36 2.75 -10.04 -9.84
N ARG A 37 2.51 -9.99 -8.53
CA ARG A 37 1.50 -9.07 -7.96
C ARG A 37 1.85 -7.61 -8.18
N ARG A 38 3.13 -7.25 -8.05
CA ARG A 38 3.64 -5.90 -8.34
C ARG A 38 3.29 -5.50 -9.77
N ALA A 39 3.69 -6.31 -10.75
CA ALA A 39 3.45 -6.03 -12.16
C ALA A 39 1.94 -5.89 -12.46
N ALA A 40 1.11 -6.76 -11.87
CA ALA A 40 -0.34 -6.69 -12.04
C ALA A 40 -0.96 -5.40 -11.44
N LEU A 41 -0.51 -4.97 -10.26
CA LEU A 41 -0.99 -3.74 -9.63
C LEU A 41 -0.53 -2.49 -10.40
N GLU A 42 0.71 -2.48 -10.89
CA GLU A 42 1.24 -1.40 -11.75
C GLU A 42 0.42 -1.27 -13.04
N LEU A 43 0.10 -2.39 -13.70
CA LEU A 43 -0.72 -2.41 -14.91
C LEU A 43 -2.13 -1.84 -14.69
N VAL A 44 -2.71 -2.05 -13.51
CA VAL A 44 -4.01 -1.47 -13.12
C VAL A 44 -3.94 0.04 -12.95
N GLY A 45 -2.76 0.61 -12.69
CA GLY A 45 -2.57 2.05 -12.50
C GLY A 45 -2.56 2.51 -11.05
N VAL A 46 -2.09 1.66 -10.12
CA VAL A 46 -1.79 2.14 -8.76
C VAL A 46 -0.71 3.22 -8.80
N THR A 47 -0.81 4.22 -7.92
CA THR A 47 0.08 5.39 -7.90
C THR A 47 1.38 5.15 -7.13
N ALA A 48 1.39 4.17 -6.22
CA ALA A 48 2.59 3.71 -5.54
C ALA A 48 2.39 2.31 -4.96
N LEU A 49 3.50 1.66 -4.60
CA LEU A 49 3.54 0.33 -4.02
C LEU A 49 4.35 0.31 -2.73
N VAL A 50 3.86 -0.42 -1.74
CA VAL A 50 4.54 -0.65 -0.46
C VAL A 50 4.53 -2.13 -0.09
N THR A 51 5.42 -2.51 0.81
CA THR A 51 5.54 -3.88 1.34
C THR A 51 5.11 -3.98 2.80
N SER A 52 4.64 -2.88 3.40
CA SER A 52 4.22 -2.82 4.80
C SER A 52 3.23 -1.67 5.05
N TRP A 53 2.43 -1.79 6.11
CA TRP A 53 1.61 -0.71 6.65
C TRP A 53 2.43 0.49 7.10
N SER A 54 3.63 0.29 7.67
CA SER A 54 4.53 1.40 8.01
C SER A 54 4.99 2.16 6.77
N GLY A 55 5.22 1.46 5.65
CA GLY A 55 5.47 2.07 4.36
C GLY A 55 4.29 2.89 3.85
N ALA A 56 3.06 2.35 3.95
CA ALA A 56 1.84 3.09 3.61
C ALA A 56 1.67 4.34 4.48
N ALA A 57 1.85 4.21 5.79
CA ALA A 57 1.73 5.31 6.75
C ALA A 57 2.69 6.45 6.41
N ARG A 58 3.97 6.12 6.13
CA ARG A 58 4.98 7.09 5.69
C ARG A 58 4.62 7.76 4.37
N LEU A 59 4.11 7.03 3.38
CA LEU A 59 3.64 7.62 2.12
C LEU A 59 2.49 8.60 2.32
N LEU A 60 1.59 8.30 3.25
CA LEU A 60 0.43 9.13 3.57
C LEU A 60 0.76 10.27 4.55
N GLY A 61 1.97 10.34 5.09
CA GLY A 61 2.32 11.29 6.14
C GLY A 61 1.53 11.07 7.43
N VAL A 62 1.08 9.84 7.69
CA VAL A 62 0.32 9.46 8.89
C VAL A 62 1.09 8.43 9.71
N GLY A 63 0.68 8.25 10.97
CA GLY A 63 1.29 7.32 11.91
C GLY A 63 1.77 8.02 13.17
N VAL A 64 1.93 7.24 14.24
CA VAL A 64 2.42 7.77 15.51
C VAL A 64 3.94 7.98 15.36
N PRO A 65 4.48 9.20 15.59
CA PRO A 65 5.90 9.35 15.75
C PRO A 65 6.30 8.51 16.96
N VAL A 66 7.08 7.45 16.75
CA VAL A 66 7.74 6.74 17.84
C VAL A 66 8.72 7.73 18.48
N THR A 67 8.38 8.22 19.66
CA THR A 67 9.31 9.04 20.42
C THR A 67 10.32 8.11 21.11
N PRO A 68 11.57 8.55 21.34
CA PRO A 68 12.56 7.72 22.06
C PRO A 68 12.07 7.25 23.44
N GLN A 69 11.06 7.91 24.01
CA GLN A 69 10.46 7.60 25.31
C GLN A 69 9.49 6.41 25.26
N ASP A 70 9.04 5.99 24.07
CA ASP A 70 8.16 4.84 23.86
C ASP A 70 8.94 3.52 23.75
N CYS A 71 10.26 3.58 23.59
CA CYS A 71 11.15 2.43 23.67
C CYS A 71 11.40 2.08 25.14
N VAL A 72 10.60 1.15 25.69
CA VAL A 72 10.96 0.49 26.96
C VAL A 72 12.22 -0.34 26.69
N ALA A 73 13.27 -0.04 27.45
CA ALA A 73 14.57 -0.72 27.41
C ALA A 73 14.48 -2.23 27.70
#